data_AF-A0A920Q4W4-F1
#
_entry.id   AF-A0A920Q4W4-F1
#
_cell.length_a   1.000
_cell.length_b   1.000
_cell.length_c   1.000
_cell.angle_alpha   90.00
_cell.angle_beta   90.00
_cell.angle_gamma   90.00
#
_symmetry.space_group_name_H-M   'P 1'
#
loop_
_entity.id
_entity.type
_entity.pdbx_description
1 polymer ?
#
loop_
_entity_poly.entity_id
_entity_poly.type
_entity_poly.pdbx_seq_one_letter_code
_entity_poly.pdbx_strand_id
1 'polypeptide(L)' 'MHVNPTGRFVIGGPVGDAGLTGRKIIVDTYGGMARHGGGAFSGKDPSKVDRSAAYATRWVAKNLVAAGAASRCEVQVA' A
#
# COMPACT_ATOMS: atom_id res chain seq x y z
N MET A 1 19.50 10.97 11.96
CA MET A 1 18.16 10.96 12.61
C MET A 1 17.67 12.38 12.65
N HIS A 2 16.52 12.66 12.04
CA HIS A 2 15.90 13.98 12.07
C HIS A 2 14.59 13.85 12.86
N VAL A 3 14.44 14.62 13.94
CA VAL A 3 13.21 14.69 14.72
C VAL A 3 12.64 16.08 14.53
N ASN A 4 11.42 16.14 14.01
CA ASN A 4 10.68 17.38 13.74
C ASN A 4 11.55 18.46 13.07
N PRO A 5 12.12 18.19 11.87
CA PRO A 5 13.05 19.11 11.23
C PRO A 5 12.44 20.48 10.89
N THR A 6 11.11 20.58 10.87
CA THR A 6 10.34 21.82 10.64
C THR A 6 9.94 22.54 11.95
N GLY A 7 10.39 22.06 13.11
CA GLY A 7 10.08 22.65 14.41
C GLY A 7 8.82 22.07 15.08
N ARG A 8 8.21 22.84 15.99
CA ARG A 8 7.03 22.39 16.75
C ARG A 8 5.82 22.19 15.83
N PHE A 9 5.15 21.06 15.95
CA PHE A 9 3.96 20.71 15.17
C PHE A 9 2.76 20.53 16.11
N VAL A 10 2.01 21.61 16.34
CA VAL A 10 0.94 21.67 17.36
C VAL A 10 -0.44 21.43 16.78
N ILE A 11 -0.72 21.98 15.59
CA ILE A 11 -1.99 21.82 14.88
C ILE A 11 -1.81 20.73 13.83
N GLY A 12 -2.62 19.68 13.84
CA GLY A 12 -2.56 18.59 12.86
C GLY A 12 -3.91 17.93 12.63
N GLY A 13 -3.96 16.90 11.79
CA GLY A 13 -5.22 16.23 11.42
C GLY A 13 -6.09 17.09 10.48
N PRO A 14 -7.39 16.80 10.38
CA PRO A 14 -8.29 17.45 9.40
C PRO A 14 -8.44 18.97 9.54
N VAL A 15 -8.13 19.52 10.72
CA VAL A 15 -8.14 20.98 10.93
C VAL A 15 -6.96 21.68 10.24
N GLY A 16 -5.86 20.95 9.97
CA GLY A 16 -4.65 21.48 9.36
C GLY A 16 -4.41 21.07 7.91
N ASP A 17 -5.17 20.10 7.38
CA ASP A 17 -5.05 19.61 5.99
C ASP A 17 -6.32 18.88 5.53
N ALA A 18 -6.50 18.72 4.22
CA ALA A 18 -7.63 18.00 3.62
C ALA A 18 -7.27 16.54 3.28
N GLY A 19 -7.93 15.59 3.94
CA GLY A 19 -7.77 14.16 3.67
C GLY A 19 -8.80 13.62 2.67
N LEU A 20 -8.37 12.73 1.77
CA LEU A 20 -9.27 11.94 0.93
C LEU A 20 -8.91 10.46 0.97
N THR A 21 -9.93 9.60 0.89
CA THR A 21 -9.77 8.15 0.77
C THR A 21 -8.92 7.79 -0.45
N GLY A 22 -7.99 6.84 -0.30
CA GLY A 22 -7.17 6.34 -1.40
C GLY A 22 -6.02 7.25 -1.83
N ARG A 23 -5.62 8.23 -1.01
CA ARG A 23 -4.48 9.13 -1.33
C ARG A 23 -3.12 8.65 -0.80
N LYS A 24 -3.05 7.43 -0.26
CA LYS A 24 -1.84 6.83 0.32
C LYS A 24 -1.55 5.41 -0.20
N ILE A 25 -1.97 5.09 -1.42
CA ILE A 25 -1.89 3.72 -1.99
C ILE A 25 -0.47 3.12 -2.03
N ILE A 26 0.58 3.94 -2.20
CA ILE A 26 1.97 3.45 -2.17
C ILE A 26 2.43 3.18 -0.73
N VAL A 27 1.92 3.94 0.24
CA VAL A 27 2.16 3.69 1.68
C VAL A 27 1.42 2.43 2.14
N ASP A 28 0.19 2.23 1.66
CA ASP A 28 -0.62 1.04 1.96
C ASP A 28 -0.03 -0.25 1.41
N THR A 29 0.88 -0.17 0.44
CA THR A 29 1.46 -1.34 -0.25
C THR A 29 2.93 -1.53 0.08
N TYR A 30 3.82 -1.24 -0.87
CA TYR A 30 5.22 -1.67 -0.81
C TYR A 30 6.20 -0.50 -0.73
N GLY A 31 5.74 0.71 -0.41
CA GLY A 31 6.62 1.86 -0.14
C GLY A 31 7.51 2.27 -1.33
N GLY A 32 7.08 1.98 -2.57
CA GLY A 32 7.84 2.23 -3.79
C GLY A 32 8.76 1.08 -4.23
N MET A 33 8.82 -0.03 -3.49
CA MET A 33 9.65 -1.19 -3.84
C MET A 33 9.12 -1.98 -5.05
N ALA A 34 7.80 -2.10 -5.19
CA ALA A 34 7.15 -2.88 -6.24
C ALA A 34 6.18 -2.00 -7.06
N ARG A 35 5.87 -2.46 -8.28
CA ARG A 35 4.92 -1.77 -9.18
C ARG A 35 3.49 -1.85 -8.63
N HIS A 36 2.69 -0.83 -8.91
CA HIS A 36 1.33 -0.69 -8.39
C HIS A 36 0.31 -0.47 -9.52
N GLY A 37 -0.79 -1.23 -9.53
CA GLY A 37 -1.81 -1.17 -10.59
C GLY A 37 -2.73 0.04 -10.56
N GLY A 38 -2.70 0.83 -9.47
CA GLY A 38 -3.36 2.14 -9.36
C GLY A 38 -4.64 2.17 -8.52
N GLY A 39 -5.24 1.01 -8.23
CA GLY A 39 -6.47 0.92 -7.42
C GLY A 39 -6.25 1.20 -5.93
N ALA A 40 -7.08 2.05 -5.33
CA ALA A 40 -7.13 2.22 -3.87
C ALA A 40 -7.88 1.06 -3.18
N PHE A 41 -7.55 0.77 -1.92
CA PHE A 41 -8.20 -0.28 -1.14
C PHE A 41 -9.42 0.22 -0.37
N SER A 42 -9.24 1.22 0.50
CA SER A 42 -10.27 1.70 1.45
C SER A 42 -11.56 2.16 0.75
N GLY A 43 -12.71 1.90 1.40
CA GLY A 43 -14.05 2.24 0.86
C GLY A 43 -14.64 1.25 -0.15
N LYS A 44 -13.94 0.18 -0.49
CA LYS A 44 -14.42 -0.86 -1.42
C LYS A 44 -14.83 -2.13 -0.69
N ASP A 45 -15.91 -2.78 -1.10
CA ASP A 45 -16.23 -4.13 -0.63
C ASP A 45 -15.30 -5.17 -1.32
N PRO A 46 -15.20 -6.41 -0.79
CA PRO A 46 -14.30 -7.43 -1.35
C PRO A 46 -14.59 -7.86 -2.79
N SER A 47 -15.76 -7.55 -3.36
CA SER A 47 -16.03 -7.82 -4.79
C SER A 47 -15.18 -6.96 -5.72
N LYS A 48 -14.60 -5.85 -5.25
CA LYS A 48 -13.78 -4.98 -6.07
C LYS A 48 -12.35 -5.52 -6.16
N VAL A 49 -11.98 -5.92 -7.38
CA VAL A 49 -10.70 -6.59 -7.69
C VAL A 49 -9.47 -5.76 -7.33
N ASP A 50 -9.56 -4.44 -7.35
CA ASP A 50 -8.50 -3.54 -6.86
C ASP A 50 -8.03 -3.90 -5.43
N ARG A 51 -8.95 -4.41 -4.60
CA ARG A 51 -8.64 -4.86 -3.24
C ARG A 51 -8.39 -6.36 -3.19
N SER A 52 -9.35 -7.17 -3.63
CA SER A 52 -9.28 -8.63 -3.44
C SER A 52 -8.17 -9.28 -4.26
N ALA A 53 -7.97 -8.87 -5.51
CA ALA A 53 -6.90 -9.42 -6.35
C ALA A 53 -5.52 -8.96 -5.87
N ALA A 54 -5.38 -7.71 -5.38
CA ALA A 54 -4.14 -7.23 -4.77
C ALA A 54 -3.76 -8.03 -3.50
N TYR A 55 -4.75 -8.41 -2.68
CA TYR A 55 -4.51 -9.29 -1.53
C TYR A 55 -4.12 -10.71 -1.97
N ALA A 56 -4.78 -11.24 -3.01
CA ALA A 56 -4.45 -12.54 -3.57
C ALA A 56 -3.02 -12.57 -4.15
N THR A 57 -2.61 -11.55 -4.91
CA THR A 57 -1.24 -11.49 -5.46
C THR A 57 -0.18 -11.36 -4.38
N ARG A 58 -0.45 -10.59 -3.31
CA ARG A 58 0.41 -10.59 -2.12
C ARG A 58 0.53 -11.97 -1.50
N TRP A 59 -0.59 -12.68 -1.35
CA TRP A 59 -0.60 -14.03 -0.81
C TRP A 59 0.23 -14.98 -1.69
N VAL A 60 0.05 -14.97 -3.01
CA VAL A 60 0.85 -15.79 -3.94
C VAL A 60 2.34 -15.46 -3.82
N ALA A 61 2.71 -14.18 -3.93
CA ALA A 61 4.12 -13.76 -3.87
C ALA A 61 4.79 -14.15 -2.54
N LYS A 62 4.08 -13.99 -1.40
CA LYS A 62 4.56 -14.40 -0.08
C LYS A 62 4.84 -15.90 -0.03
N ASN A 63 3.93 -16.72 -0.56
CA ASN A 63 4.06 -18.18 -0.51
C ASN A 63 5.14 -18.71 -1.46
N LEU A 64 5.30 -18.12 -2.65
CA LEU A 64 6.39 -18.51 -3.56
C LEU A 64 7.76 -18.28 -2.93
N VAL A 65 7.96 -17.15 -2.26
CA VAL A 65 9.22 -16.87 -1.55
C VAL A 65 9.38 -17.81 -0.34
N ALA A 66 8.33 -18.02 0.44
CA ALA A 66 8.38 -18.92 1.60
C ALA A 66 8.65 -20.39 1.23
N ALA A 67 8.20 -20.84 0.05
CA ALA A 67 8.47 -22.16 -0.49
C ALA A 67 9.89 -22.32 -1.07
N GLY A 68 10.70 -21.26 -1.07
CA GLY A 68 12.05 -21.29 -1.64
C GLY A 68 12.10 -21.23 -3.17
N ALA A 69 10.97 -20.99 -3.84
CA ALA A 69 10.93 -20.91 -5.30
C ALA A 69 11.66 -19.66 -5.85
N ALA A 70 11.76 -18.59 -5.04
CA ALA A 70 12.49 -17.38 -5.37
C ALA A 70 12.93 -16.61 -4.12
N SER A 71 13.98 -15.78 -4.23
CA SER A 71 14.38 -14.85 -3.16
C SER A 71 13.57 -13.56 -3.14
N ARG A 72 12.93 -13.22 -4.27
CA ARG A 72 12.00 -12.09 -4.46
C ARG A 72 11.01 -12.45 -5.56
N CYS A 73 9.78 -11.96 -5.45
CA CYS A 73 8.72 -12.26 -6.42
C CYS A 73 7.84 -11.04 -6.63
N GLU A 74 7.57 -10.72 -7.90
CA GLU A 74 6.50 -9.80 -8.30
C GLU A 74 5.48 -10.59 -9.11
N VAL A 75 4.19 -10.43 -8.76
CA VAL A 75 3.08 -11.14 -9.40
C VAL A 75 2.15 -10.09 -10.01
N GLN A 76 1.85 -10.26 -11.29
CA GLN A 76 0.89 -9.43 -12.02
C GLN A 76 -0.27 -10.29 -12.50
N VAL A 77 -1.48 -9.75 -12.41
CA VAL A 77 -2.75 -10.34 -12.86
C VAL A 77 -3.52 -9.27 -13.63
N ALA A 78 -4.30 -9.68 -14.63
CA ALA A 78 -5.12 -8.82 -15.47
C ALA A 78 -6.59 -9.21 -15.36
#